data_AF-A0A4D6H756-F1
#
_entry.id   AF-A0A4D6H756-F1
#
_cell.length_a   1.000
_cell.length_b   1.000
_cell.length_c   1.000
_cell.angle_alpha   90.00
_cell.angle_beta   90.00
_cell.angle_gamma   90.00
#
_symmetry.space_group_name_H-M   'P 1'
#
loop_
_entity.id
_entity.type
_entity.pdbx_description
1 polymer ?
#
loop_
_entity_poly.entity_id
_entity_poly.type
_entity_poly.pdbx_seq_one_letter_code
_entity_poly.pdbx_strand_id
1 'polypeptide(L)'
;MSSSDPLVDVLRALVVAVLLAVVGIGVGGILVGAVVLTLLFAGVGVTPLLSIVISLALATGVGFGGVALGYLRYRGLGIDYVGIAVPSLRDVAFVVGGYVASLALLVLASVVISTVGAEPAPNTTAEMGMENPEILLLLIPASFLLIGPGEELLYRGVVQNRLGEALPAAAAIFLASLIFASIHFFSLSGAPRARLVSISVLVLPTLVFGTMYELTDNIVVPALIHGAYNATLFSLLYLTIRFAGMEELPQFVAAASLPL
;
A
#
# COMPACT_ATOMS: atom_id res chain seq x y z
N MET A 1 -16.09 -15.64 -31.53
CA MET A 1 -15.40 -14.77 -30.56
C MET A 1 -16.02 -13.40 -30.74
N SER A 2 -16.85 -12.94 -29.80
CA SER A 2 -17.52 -11.64 -29.94
C SER A 2 -16.46 -10.56 -29.84
N SER A 3 -16.21 -9.83 -30.93
CA SER A 3 -15.42 -8.60 -30.93
C SER A 3 -16.15 -7.59 -30.05
N SER A 4 -15.87 -7.63 -28.76
CA SER A 4 -16.31 -6.58 -27.85
C SER A 4 -15.75 -5.25 -28.34
N ASP A 5 -16.58 -4.22 -28.27
CA ASP A 5 -16.15 -2.85 -28.51
C ASP A 5 -14.96 -2.55 -27.57
N PRO A 6 -13.81 -2.07 -28.08
CA PRO A 6 -12.65 -1.71 -27.26
C PRO A 6 -13.00 -0.82 -26.07
N LEU A 7 -13.99 0.08 -26.23
CA LEU A 7 -14.47 0.91 -25.13
C LEU A 7 -15.14 0.08 -24.03
N VAL A 8 -15.93 -0.92 -24.39
CA VAL A 8 -16.60 -1.82 -23.43
C VAL A 8 -15.58 -2.63 -22.64
N ASP A 9 -14.50 -3.08 -23.28
CA ASP A 9 -13.45 -3.84 -22.58
C ASP A 9 -12.64 -2.97 -21.61
N VAL A 10 -12.33 -1.73 -21.99
CA VAL A 10 -11.71 -0.74 -21.09
C VAL A 10 -12.63 -0.43 -19.91
N LEU A 11 -13.91 -0.13 -20.16
CA LEU A 11 -14.88 0.15 -19.09
C LEU A 11 -15.04 -1.05 -18.16
N ARG A 12 -15.10 -2.27 -18.70
CA ARG A 12 -15.16 -3.48 -17.89
C ARG A 12 -13.90 -3.66 -17.05
N ALA A 13 -12.71 -3.36 -17.59
CA ALA A 13 -11.46 -3.45 -16.85
C ALA A 13 -11.43 -2.47 -15.67
N LEU A 14 -11.83 -1.21 -15.92
CA LEU A 14 -11.92 -0.18 -14.89
C LEU A 14 -12.91 -0.53 -13.79
N VAL A 15 -14.12 -0.97 -14.16
CA VAL A 15 -15.14 -1.39 -13.18
C VAL A 15 -14.63 -2.55 -12.34
N VAL A 16 -14.03 -3.57 -12.95
CA VAL A 16 -13.48 -4.71 -12.20
C VAL A 16 -12.35 -4.28 -11.28
N ALA A 17 -11.43 -3.42 -11.75
CA ALA A 17 -10.33 -2.87 -10.96
C ALA A 17 -10.84 -2.13 -9.71
N VAL A 18 -11.81 -1.24 -9.88
CA VAL A 18 -12.41 -0.48 -8.76
C VAL A 18 -13.17 -1.41 -7.82
N LEU A 19 -13.96 -2.35 -8.35
CA LEU A 19 -14.69 -3.32 -7.52
C LEU A 19 -13.74 -4.19 -6.70
N LEU A 20 -12.62 -4.64 -7.25
CA LEU A 20 -11.64 -5.42 -6.52
C LEU A 20 -11.02 -4.65 -5.36
N ALA A 21 -10.69 -3.36 -5.56
CA ALA A 21 -10.21 -2.50 -4.48
C ALA A 21 -11.27 -2.31 -3.39
N VAL A 22 -12.51 -2.00 -3.77
CA VAL A 22 -13.63 -1.81 -2.82
C VAL A 22 -13.93 -3.10 -2.06
N VAL A 23 -13.95 -4.25 -2.73
CA VAL A 23 -14.18 -5.56 -2.10
C VAL A 23 -13.02 -5.94 -1.19
N GLY A 24 -11.76 -5.67 -1.58
CA GLY A 24 -10.59 -5.87 -0.74
C GLY A 24 -10.71 -5.14 0.59
N ILE A 25 -11.00 -3.83 0.54
CA ILE A 25 -11.21 -3.01 1.75
C ILE A 25 -12.43 -3.50 2.52
N GLY A 26 -13.55 -3.74 1.83
CA GLY A 26 -14.82 -4.11 2.45
C GLY A 26 -14.73 -5.43 3.21
N VAL A 27 -14.17 -6.47 2.59
CA VAL A 27 -13.94 -7.77 3.23
C VAL A 27 -13.02 -7.61 4.43
N GLY A 28 -11.89 -6.91 4.27
CA GLY A 28 -10.96 -6.65 5.34
C GLY A 28 -11.59 -5.93 6.54
N GLY A 29 -12.27 -4.82 6.29
CA GLY A 29 -12.94 -4.02 7.31
C GLY A 29 -14.08 -4.75 8.02
N ILE A 30 -14.88 -5.53 7.28
CA ILE A 30 -15.93 -6.37 7.88
C ILE A 30 -15.32 -7.42 8.81
N LEU A 31 -14.25 -8.10 8.39
CA LEU A 31 -13.59 -9.11 9.21
C LEU A 31 -12.98 -8.51 10.47
N VAL A 32 -12.27 -7.38 10.35
CA VAL A 32 -11.72 -6.64 11.49
C VAL A 32 -12.83 -6.24 12.45
N GLY A 33 -13.90 -5.62 11.95
CA GLY A 33 -15.04 -5.19 12.76
C GLY A 33 -15.72 -6.36 13.47
N ALA A 34 -15.95 -7.47 12.77
CA ALA A 34 -16.57 -8.66 13.36
C ALA A 34 -15.72 -9.25 14.50
N VAL A 35 -14.40 -9.34 14.32
CA VAL A 35 -13.50 -9.86 15.35
C VAL A 35 -13.41 -8.90 16.54
N VAL A 36 -13.26 -7.59 16.29
CA VAL A 36 -13.23 -6.58 17.36
C VAL A 36 -14.53 -6.61 18.17
N LEU A 37 -15.70 -6.62 17.51
CA LEU A 37 -16.98 -6.70 18.21
C LEU A 37 -17.10 -7.98 19.04
N THR A 38 -16.67 -9.12 18.49
CA THR A 38 -16.69 -10.41 19.20
C THR A 38 -15.84 -10.37 20.47
N LEU A 39 -14.63 -9.79 20.40
CA LEU A 39 -13.76 -9.62 21.57
C LEU A 39 -14.41 -8.73 22.63
N LEU A 40 -15.00 -7.60 22.23
CA LEU A 40 -15.68 -6.70 23.14
C LEU A 40 -16.90 -7.37 23.81
N PHE A 41 -17.70 -8.13 23.07
CA PHE A 41 -18.82 -8.92 23.63
C PHE A 41 -18.35 -9.99 24.61
N ALA A 42 -17.16 -10.55 24.39
CA ALA A 42 -16.52 -11.50 25.32
C ALA A 42 -15.86 -10.82 26.53
N GLY A 43 -15.95 -9.49 26.67
CA GLY A 43 -15.32 -8.73 27.75
C GLY A 43 -13.81 -8.57 27.60
N VAL A 44 -13.26 -8.81 26.40
CA VAL A 44 -11.83 -8.66 26.10
C VAL A 44 -11.58 -7.25 25.56
N GLY A 45 -10.80 -6.46 26.30
CA GLY A 45 -10.37 -5.13 25.84
C GLY A 45 -9.43 -5.23 24.63
N VAL A 46 -9.64 -4.38 23.62
CA VAL A 46 -8.78 -4.32 22.44
C VAL A 46 -7.74 -3.21 22.62
N THR A 47 -6.47 -3.61 22.80
CA THR A 47 -5.35 -2.67 22.90
C THR A 47 -4.97 -2.14 21.51
N PRO A 48 -4.27 -0.99 21.41
CA PRO A 48 -3.77 -0.47 20.14
C PRO A 48 -2.94 -1.51 19.37
N LEU A 49 -1.99 -2.16 20.04
CA LEU A 49 -1.19 -3.23 19.44
C LEU A 49 -2.05 -4.39 18.91
N LEU A 50 -3.02 -4.86 19.70
CA LEU A 50 -3.93 -5.93 19.25
C LEU A 50 -4.77 -5.49 18.04
N SER A 51 -5.23 -4.23 18.02
CA SER A 51 -5.97 -3.67 16.89
C SER A 51 -5.16 -3.66 15.58
N ILE A 52 -3.87 -3.35 15.67
CA ILE A 52 -2.94 -3.40 14.52
C ILE A 52 -2.71 -4.84 14.08
N VAL A 53 -2.48 -5.77 15.01
CA VAL A 53 -2.29 -7.20 14.67
C VAL A 53 -3.52 -7.77 13.97
N ILE A 54 -4.71 -7.50 14.48
CA ILE A 54 -5.98 -7.91 13.87
C ILE A 54 -6.12 -7.29 12.47
N SER A 55 -5.82 -5.99 12.33
CA SER A 55 -5.93 -5.29 11.05
C SER A 55 -4.93 -5.82 10.01
N LEU A 56 -3.66 -6.04 10.37
CA LEU A 56 -2.67 -6.63 9.46
C LEU A 56 -3.07 -8.02 8.98
N ALA A 57 -3.52 -8.88 9.91
CA ALA A 57 -3.90 -10.24 9.58
C ALA A 57 -5.16 -10.28 8.70
N LEU A 58 -6.19 -9.53 9.06
CA LEU A 58 -7.51 -9.65 8.44
C LEU A 58 -7.72 -8.68 7.28
N ALA A 59 -7.28 -7.42 7.38
CA ALA A 59 -7.44 -6.47 6.29
C ALA A 59 -6.40 -6.70 5.19
N THR A 60 -5.12 -6.73 5.54
CA THR A 60 -4.06 -6.88 4.53
C THR A 60 -3.87 -8.34 4.12
N GLY A 61 -3.73 -9.26 5.08
CA GLY A 61 -3.56 -10.68 4.79
C GLY A 61 -4.79 -11.31 4.13
N VAL A 62 -5.92 -11.36 4.84
CA VAL A 62 -7.13 -12.01 4.34
C VAL A 62 -7.91 -11.13 3.36
N GLY A 63 -8.07 -9.84 3.63
CA GLY A 63 -8.83 -8.93 2.80
C GLY A 63 -8.18 -8.76 1.42
N PHE A 64 -6.97 -8.22 1.37
CA PHE A 64 -6.30 -8.01 0.07
C PHE A 64 -5.81 -9.32 -0.54
N GLY A 65 -5.03 -10.11 0.21
CA GLY A 65 -4.51 -11.39 -0.28
C GLY A 65 -5.62 -12.37 -0.66
N GLY A 66 -6.63 -12.54 0.19
CA GLY A 66 -7.74 -13.44 -0.07
C GLY A 66 -8.63 -13.01 -1.24
N VAL A 67 -8.90 -11.71 -1.41
CA VAL A 67 -9.66 -11.21 -2.58
C VAL A 67 -8.85 -11.40 -3.86
N ALA A 68 -7.55 -11.14 -3.84
CA ALA A 68 -6.69 -11.39 -5.00
C ALA A 68 -6.69 -12.88 -5.39
N LEU A 69 -6.44 -13.78 -4.43
CA LEU A 69 -6.48 -15.23 -4.66
C LEU A 69 -7.85 -15.72 -5.12
N GLY A 70 -8.92 -15.21 -4.52
CA GLY A 70 -10.30 -15.50 -4.90
C GLY A 70 -10.60 -15.09 -6.34
N TYR A 71 -10.12 -13.91 -6.75
CA TYR A 71 -10.26 -13.43 -8.13
C TYR A 71 -9.48 -14.29 -9.12
N LEU A 72 -8.22 -14.63 -8.83
CA LEU A 72 -7.43 -15.53 -9.68
C LEU A 72 -8.13 -16.88 -9.83
N ARG A 73 -8.64 -17.43 -8.73
CA ARG A 73 -9.40 -18.69 -8.72
C ARG A 73 -10.69 -18.62 -9.53
N TYR A 74 -11.42 -17.51 -9.44
CA TYR A 74 -12.64 -17.24 -10.21
C TYR A 74 -12.36 -17.15 -11.72
N ARG A 75 -11.26 -16.49 -12.10
CA ARG A 75 -10.84 -16.33 -13.50
C ARG A 75 -10.11 -17.56 -14.06
N GLY A 76 -9.78 -18.55 -13.23
CA GLY A 76 -8.97 -19.71 -13.62
C GLY A 76 -7.52 -19.35 -13.95
N LEU A 77 -6.99 -18.30 -13.33
CA LEU A 77 -5.63 -17.80 -13.56
C LEU A 77 -4.66 -18.41 -12.56
N GLY A 78 -3.46 -18.76 -13.04
CA GLY A 78 -2.38 -19.31 -12.24
C GLY A 78 -1.41 -18.25 -11.72
N ILE A 79 -0.35 -18.72 -11.06
CA ILE A 79 0.74 -17.87 -10.54
C ILE A 79 1.46 -17.09 -11.65
N ASP A 80 1.44 -17.59 -12.88
CA ASP A 80 2.04 -16.92 -14.04
C ASP A 80 1.34 -15.60 -14.36
N TYR A 81 0.06 -15.45 -14.00
CA TYR A 81 -0.65 -14.19 -14.19
C TYR A 81 -0.14 -13.07 -13.28
N VAL A 82 0.38 -13.43 -12.11
CA VAL A 82 0.94 -12.45 -11.16
C VAL A 82 2.47 -12.39 -11.21
N GLY A 83 3.12 -13.34 -11.87
CA GLY A 83 4.59 -13.41 -11.95
C GLY A 83 5.23 -13.67 -10.58
N ILE A 84 5.19 -14.91 -10.08
CA ILE A 84 5.91 -15.26 -8.84
C ILE A 84 7.19 -16.01 -9.20
N ALA A 85 8.34 -15.37 -8.96
CA ALA A 85 9.64 -15.98 -9.16
C ALA A 85 10.66 -15.53 -8.11
N VAL A 86 11.67 -16.37 -7.85
CA VAL A 86 12.81 -15.97 -7.02
C VAL A 86 13.58 -14.86 -7.75
N PRO A 87 13.84 -13.70 -7.11
CA PRO A 87 14.53 -12.58 -7.76
C PRO A 87 15.92 -12.97 -8.29
N SER A 88 16.16 -12.66 -9.55
CA SER A 88 17.49 -12.70 -10.16
C SER A 88 18.36 -11.53 -9.67
N LEU A 89 19.66 -11.52 -9.98
CA LEU A 89 20.53 -10.37 -9.69
C LEU A 89 20.04 -9.07 -10.37
N ARG A 90 19.43 -9.20 -11.55
CA ARG A 90 18.81 -8.07 -12.25
C ARG A 90 17.61 -7.54 -11.47
N ASP A 91 16.77 -8.43 -10.95
CA ASP A 91 15.62 -8.07 -10.14
C ASP A 91 16.05 -7.42 -8.83
N VAL A 92 17.13 -7.88 -8.19
CA VAL A 92 17.72 -7.21 -7.03
C VAL A 92 18.15 -5.79 -7.36
N ALA A 93 18.75 -5.55 -8.53
CA ALA A 93 19.08 -4.18 -8.96
C ALA A 93 17.82 -3.31 -9.13
N PHE A 94 16.72 -3.87 -9.66
CA PHE A 94 15.44 -3.18 -9.72
C PHE A 94 14.83 -2.93 -8.33
N VAL A 95 14.95 -3.87 -7.39
CA VAL A 95 14.52 -3.67 -6.00
C VAL A 95 15.27 -2.49 -5.38
N VAL A 96 16.60 -2.47 -5.48
CA VAL A 96 17.41 -1.38 -4.92
C VAL A 96 17.09 -0.05 -5.61
N GLY A 97 17.04 -0.03 -6.94
CA GLY A 97 16.75 1.17 -7.72
C GLY A 97 15.35 1.72 -7.45
N GLY A 98 14.34 0.86 -7.40
CA GLY A 98 12.96 1.22 -7.08
C GLY A 98 12.80 1.72 -5.64
N TYR A 99 13.48 1.09 -4.68
CA TYR A 99 13.51 1.56 -3.29
C TYR A 99 14.10 2.96 -3.17
N VAL A 100 15.28 3.20 -3.76
CA VAL A 100 15.92 4.52 -3.76
C VAL A 100 15.06 5.56 -4.48
N ALA A 101 14.48 5.22 -5.63
CA ALA A 101 13.60 6.11 -6.38
C ALA A 101 12.35 6.49 -5.57
N SER A 102 11.74 5.54 -4.86
CA SER A 102 10.56 5.77 -4.03
C SER A 102 10.85 6.74 -2.88
N LEU A 103 11.98 6.57 -2.20
CA LEU A 103 12.42 7.50 -1.15
C LEU A 103 12.79 8.87 -1.71
N ALA A 104 13.47 8.92 -2.86
CA ALA A 104 13.81 10.18 -3.50
C ALA A 104 12.55 10.98 -3.89
N LEU A 105 11.51 10.30 -4.41
CA LEU A 105 10.22 10.91 -4.72
C LEU A 105 9.49 11.40 -3.47
N LEU A 106 9.53 10.65 -2.37
CA LEU A 106 8.99 11.10 -1.09
C LEU A 106 9.68 12.40 -0.61
N VAL A 107 11.01 12.46 -0.68
CA VAL A 107 11.77 13.65 -0.29
C VAL A 107 11.41 14.83 -1.19
N LEU A 108 11.36 14.62 -2.52
CA LEU A 108 10.97 15.64 -3.47
C LEU A 108 9.55 16.17 -3.17
N ALA A 109 8.59 15.28 -2.95
CA ALA A 109 7.22 15.66 -2.62
C ALA A 109 7.14 16.45 -1.31
N SER A 110 7.92 16.06 -0.31
CA SER A 110 7.99 16.76 0.98
C SER A 110 8.54 18.19 0.82
N VAL A 111 9.56 18.38 0.00
CA VAL A 111 10.08 19.72 -0.35
C VAL A 111 9.02 20.55 -1.08
N VAL A 112 8.33 19.96 -2.06
CA VAL A 112 7.28 20.66 -2.80
C VAL A 112 6.14 21.09 -1.87
N ILE A 113 5.63 20.17 -1.04
CA ILE A 113 4.56 20.45 -0.07
C ILE A 113 4.97 21.57 0.90
N SER A 114 6.20 21.51 1.41
CA SER A 114 6.73 22.54 2.32
C SER A 114 6.85 23.91 1.63
N THR A 115 7.23 23.96 0.35
CA THR A 115 7.36 25.24 -0.38
C THR A 115 6.01 25.87 -0.72
N VAL A 116 4.98 25.07 -0.97
CA VAL A 116 3.62 25.58 -1.24
C VAL A 116 2.77 25.79 0.02
N GLY A 117 3.31 25.47 1.20
CA GLY A 117 2.58 25.58 2.47
C GLY A 117 1.37 24.64 2.56
N ALA A 118 1.42 23.50 1.87
CA ALA A 118 0.38 22.49 1.96
C ALA A 118 0.57 21.64 3.23
N GLU A 119 -0.53 21.26 3.85
CA GLU A 119 -0.53 20.42 5.05
C GLU A 119 -1.07 19.02 4.71
N PRO A 120 -0.20 18.00 4.70
CA PRO A 120 -0.60 16.61 4.54
C PRO A 120 -1.25 16.07 5.82
N ALA A 121 -2.19 15.14 5.64
CA ALA A 121 -2.79 14.40 6.73
C ALA A 121 -1.85 13.31 7.28
N PRO A 122 -1.75 13.13 8.61
CA PRO A 122 -1.04 12.01 9.20
C PRO A 122 -1.74 10.68 8.93
N ASN A 123 -0.97 9.59 8.96
CA ASN A 123 -1.50 8.23 8.94
C ASN A 123 -1.84 7.77 10.38
N THR A 124 -3.04 7.25 10.59
CA THR A 124 -3.54 6.79 11.91
C THR A 124 -2.69 5.68 12.53
N THR A 125 -2.09 4.81 11.72
CA THR A 125 -1.13 3.79 12.17
C THR A 125 0.18 4.43 12.65
N ALA A 126 0.63 5.49 11.97
CA ALA A 126 1.79 6.26 12.39
C ALA A 126 1.52 6.96 13.74
N GLU A 127 0.36 7.61 13.88
CA GLU A 127 -0.09 8.24 15.14
C GLU A 127 -0.12 7.24 16.29
N MET A 128 -0.74 6.07 16.08
CA MET A 128 -0.74 4.99 17.08
C MET A 128 0.67 4.53 17.46
N GLY A 129 1.59 4.50 16.49
CA GLY A 129 3.00 4.18 16.73
C GLY A 129 3.78 5.28 17.43
N MET A 130 3.38 6.55 17.29
CA MET A 130 3.93 7.66 18.09
C MET A 130 3.54 7.53 19.56
N GLU A 131 2.31 7.10 19.83
CA GLU A 131 1.83 6.83 21.18
C GLU A 131 2.38 5.52 21.78
N ASN A 132 2.60 4.50 20.94
CA ASN A 132 3.04 3.16 21.33
C ASN A 132 4.18 2.67 20.40
N PRO A 133 5.44 3.09 20.61
CA PRO A 133 6.55 2.87 19.68
C PRO A 133 6.86 1.41 19.33
N GLU A 134 6.49 0.45 20.18
CA GLU A 134 6.60 -0.98 19.89
C GLU A 134 5.77 -1.43 18.69
N ILE A 135 4.68 -0.71 18.36
CA ILE A 135 3.90 -0.94 17.14
C ILE A 135 4.78 -0.75 15.91
N LEU A 136 5.64 0.27 15.90
CA LEU A 136 6.54 0.54 14.78
C LEU A 136 7.55 -0.60 14.59
N LEU A 137 8.04 -1.18 15.68
CA LEU A 137 8.95 -2.34 15.63
C LEU A 137 8.27 -3.59 15.06
N LEU A 138 6.98 -3.80 15.34
CA LEU A 138 6.18 -4.87 14.74
C LEU A 138 5.98 -4.62 13.23
N LEU A 139 5.74 -3.36 12.84
CA LEU A 139 5.42 -3.00 11.46
C LEU A 139 6.62 -3.14 10.52
N ILE A 140 7.86 -3.07 11.00
CA ILE A 140 9.06 -3.29 10.19
C ILE A 140 9.07 -4.69 9.53
N PRO A 141 9.08 -5.82 10.27
CA PRO A 141 9.01 -7.14 9.65
C PRO A 141 7.66 -7.40 8.99
N ALA A 142 6.55 -6.87 9.52
CA ALA A 142 5.24 -7.01 8.90
C ALA A 142 5.19 -6.35 7.50
N SER A 143 5.99 -5.30 7.28
CA SER A 143 6.08 -4.62 5.98
C SER A 143 6.54 -5.56 4.87
N PHE A 144 7.50 -6.44 5.16
CA PHE A 144 8.02 -7.42 4.20
C PHE A 144 7.17 -8.69 4.11
N LEU A 145 6.52 -9.09 5.20
CA LEU A 145 5.85 -10.39 5.29
C LEU A 145 4.37 -10.35 4.94
N LEU A 146 3.71 -9.22 5.20
CA LEU A 146 2.26 -9.07 5.06
C LEU A 146 1.89 -7.86 4.22
N ILE A 147 2.37 -6.66 4.58
CA ILE A 147 1.91 -5.41 3.95
C ILE A 147 2.29 -5.38 2.47
N GLY A 148 3.60 -5.39 2.18
CA GLY A 148 4.11 -5.41 0.81
C GLY A 148 3.52 -6.56 -0.01
N PRO A 149 3.68 -7.83 0.40
CA PRO A 149 3.16 -8.95 -0.37
C PRO A 149 1.64 -8.93 -0.58
N GLY A 150 0.86 -8.66 0.47
CA GLY A 150 -0.61 -8.70 0.42
C GLY A 150 -1.18 -7.59 -0.45
N GLU A 151 -0.65 -6.38 -0.30
CA GLU A 151 -1.08 -5.24 -1.11
C GLU A 151 -0.61 -5.36 -2.56
N GLU A 152 0.66 -5.68 -2.80
CA GLU A 152 1.15 -5.84 -4.18
C GLU A 152 0.41 -6.95 -4.92
N LEU A 153 0.10 -8.07 -4.26
CA LEU A 153 -0.67 -9.15 -4.89
C LEU A 153 -2.03 -8.66 -5.40
N LEU A 154 -2.76 -7.85 -4.63
CA LEU A 154 -4.04 -7.30 -5.08
C LEU A 154 -3.85 -6.22 -6.14
N TYR A 155 -2.99 -5.24 -5.89
CA TYR A 155 -2.97 -4.03 -6.71
C TYR A 155 -2.12 -4.15 -7.96
N ARG A 156 -1.01 -4.91 -7.93
CA ARG A 156 -0.11 -5.08 -9.08
C ARG A 156 -0.42 -6.39 -9.76
N GLY A 157 -0.48 -7.47 -8.98
CA GLY A 157 -0.80 -8.81 -9.50
C GLY A 157 -2.20 -8.92 -10.09
N VAL A 158 -3.19 -8.21 -9.54
CA VAL A 158 -4.58 -8.31 -10.02
C VAL A 158 -5.09 -7.02 -10.67
N VAL A 159 -5.11 -5.90 -9.95
CA VAL A 159 -5.73 -4.65 -10.45
C VAL A 159 -4.97 -4.09 -11.66
N GLN A 160 -3.64 -3.93 -11.57
CA GLN A 160 -2.81 -3.46 -12.68
C GLN A 160 -2.87 -4.41 -13.89
N ASN A 161 -2.71 -5.71 -13.69
CA ASN A 161 -2.79 -6.68 -14.79
C ASN A 161 -4.16 -6.69 -15.44
N ARG A 162 -5.24 -6.59 -14.65
CA ARG A 162 -6.59 -6.52 -15.21
C ARG A 162 -6.80 -5.27 -16.06
N LEU A 163 -6.22 -4.14 -15.67
CA LEU A 163 -6.22 -2.92 -16.48
C LEU A 163 -5.35 -3.10 -17.74
N GLY A 164 -4.18 -3.73 -17.61
CA GLY A 164 -3.24 -4.02 -18.70
C GLY A 164 -3.78 -4.94 -19.79
N GLU A 165 -4.80 -5.77 -19.47
CA GLU A 165 -5.53 -6.56 -20.48
C GLU A 165 -6.27 -5.68 -21.51
N ALA A 166 -6.58 -4.42 -21.18
CA ALA A 166 -7.38 -3.53 -22.03
C ALA A 166 -6.73 -2.17 -22.31
N LEU A 167 -5.65 -1.83 -21.61
CA LEU A 167 -4.99 -0.53 -21.68
C LEU A 167 -3.47 -0.70 -21.88
N PRO A 168 -2.79 0.28 -22.51
CA PRO A 168 -1.33 0.31 -22.53
C PRO A 168 -0.75 0.33 -21.11
N ALA A 169 0.42 -0.29 -20.92
CA ALA A 169 1.07 -0.45 -19.62
C ALA A 169 1.13 0.85 -18.80
N ALA A 170 1.54 1.97 -19.42
CA ALA A 170 1.63 3.26 -18.73
C ALA A 170 0.28 3.72 -18.13
N ALA A 171 -0.83 3.51 -18.84
CA ALA A 171 -2.17 3.86 -18.36
C ALA A 171 -2.63 2.90 -17.25
N ALA A 172 -2.35 1.60 -17.40
CA ALA A 172 -2.67 0.61 -16.37
C ALA A 172 -1.92 0.89 -15.05
N ILE A 173 -0.61 1.19 -15.12
CA ILE A 173 0.23 1.56 -13.97
C ILE A 173 -0.31 2.82 -13.29
N PHE A 174 -0.63 3.86 -14.07
CA PHE A 174 -1.14 5.12 -13.53
C PHE A 174 -2.48 4.93 -12.81
N LEU A 175 -3.42 4.22 -13.43
CA LEU A 175 -4.75 4.01 -12.86
C LEU A 175 -4.73 3.07 -11.65
N ALA A 176 -3.95 1.98 -11.70
CA ALA A 176 -3.74 1.11 -10.54
C ALA A 176 -3.12 1.89 -9.38
N SER A 177 -2.18 2.79 -9.67
CA SER A 177 -1.55 3.67 -8.68
C SER A 177 -2.52 4.66 -8.04
N LEU A 178 -3.40 5.27 -8.82
CA LEU A 178 -4.45 6.14 -8.30
C LEU A 178 -5.44 5.35 -7.42
N ILE A 179 -5.85 4.16 -7.85
CA ILE A 179 -6.73 3.29 -7.07
C ILE A 179 -6.06 2.93 -5.74
N PHE A 180 -4.81 2.45 -5.78
CA PHE A 180 -4.02 2.10 -4.60
C PHE A 180 -3.89 3.28 -3.63
N ALA A 181 -3.46 4.46 -4.10
CA ALA A 181 -3.32 5.62 -3.23
C ALA A 181 -4.67 6.07 -2.62
N SER A 182 -5.77 5.96 -3.38
CA SER A 182 -7.09 6.40 -2.94
C SER A 182 -7.64 5.57 -1.77
N ILE A 183 -7.33 4.28 -1.68
CA ILE A 183 -7.82 3.43 -0.59
C ILE A 183 -7.29 3.87 0.79
N HIS A 184 -6.16 4.58 0.80
CA HIS A 184 -5.55 5.12 2.02
C HIS A 184 -6.34 6.31 2.59
N PHE A 185 -7.31 6.87 1.87
CA PHE A 185 -8.12 7.99 2.40
C PHE A 185 -8.73 7.71 3.78
N PHE A 186 -9.03 6.43 4.08
CA PHE A 186 -9.64 6.02 5.34
C PHE A 186 -8.63 5.77 6.47
N SER A 187 -7.35 5.53 6.16
CA SER A 187 -6.27 5.41 7.16
C SER A 187 -5.65 6.77 7.53
N LEU A 188 -6.05 7.85 6.86
CA LEU A 188 -5.57 9.21 7.11
C LEU A 188 -6.49 9.96 8.07
N SER A 189 -5.89 10.63 9.05
CA SER A 189 -6.59 11.48 10.01
C SER A 189 -6.78 12.91 9.47
N GLY A 190 -7.55 13.76 10.15
CA GLY A 190 -7.70 15.16 9.76
C GLY A 190 -8.64 15.43 8.57
N ALA A 191 -8.58 16.68 8.07
CA ALA A 191 -9.54 17.24 7.11
C ALA A 191 -9.41 16.64 5.69
N PRO A 192 -10.52 16.53 4.91
CA PRO A 192 -10.48 15.93 3.57
C PRO A 192 -9.42 16.52 2.64
N ARG A 193 -9.20 17.83 2.70
CA ARG A 193 -8.16 18.51 1.90
C ARG A 193 -6.75 18.00 2.22
N ALA A 194 -6.42 17.85 3.50
CA ALA A 194 -5.11 17.35 3.93
C ALA A 194 -4.90 15.89 3.52
N ARG A 195 -5.97 15.08 3.55
CA ARG A 195 -5.92 13.69 3.04
C ARG A 195 -5.63 13.63 1.55
N LEU A 196 -6.20 14.53 0.76
CA LEU A 196 -5.90 14.60 -0.68
C LEU A 196 -4.44 15.00 -0.95
N VAL A 197 -3.86 15.87 -0.12
CA VAL A 197 -2.42 16.19 -0.20
C VAL A 197 -1.60 14.92 0.05
N SER A 198 -1.90 14.19 1.12
CA SER A 198 -1.25 12.90 1.42
C SER A 198 -1.40 11.89 0.28
N ILE A 199 -2.61 11.70 -0.25
CA ILE A 199 -2.84 10.79 -1.38
C ILE A 199 -2.00 11.20 -2.60
N SER A 200 -1.86 12.50 -2.89
CA SER A 200 -1.03 12.94 -4.01
C SER A 200 0.45 12.56 -3.85
N VAL A 201 0.95 12.52 -2.61
CA VAL A 201 2.30 12.01 -2.31
C VAL A 201 2.35 10.50 -2.50
N LEU A 202 1.36 9.77 -1.96
CA LEU A 202 1.29 8.30 -2.05
C LEU A 202 1.30 7.79 -3.48
N VAL A 203 0.74 8.54 -4.44
CA VAL A 203 0.76 8.16 -5.87
C VAL A 203 2.19 7.99 -6.39
N LEU A 204 3.17 8.72 -5.87
CA LEU A 204 4.53 8.68 -6.40
C LEU A 204 5.26 7.34 -6.17
N PRO A 205 5.38 6.80 -4.95
CA PRO A 205 6.01 5.49 -4.74
C PRO A 205 5.22 4.35 -5.42
N THR A 206 3.89 4.38 -5.46
CA THR A 206 3.12 3.34 -6.18
C THR A 206 3.39 3.33 -7.68
N LEU A 207 3.64 4.48 -8.31
CA LEU A 207 4.04 4.51 -9.72
C LEU A 207 5.36 3.76 -9.91
N VAL A 208 6.29 3.89 -8.97
CA VAL A 208 7.53 3.11 -8.99
C VAL A 208 7.24 1.62 -8.83
N PHE A 209 6.38 1.23 -7.87
CA PHE A 209 6.06 -0.19 -7.64
C PHE A 209 5.46 -0.82 -8.91
N GLY A 210 4.47 -0.16 -9.52
CA GLY A 210 3.83 -0.63 -10.74
C GLY A 210 4.78 -0.67 -11.95
N THR A 211 5.69 0.29 -12.06
CA THR A 211 6.71 0.31 -13.11
C THR A 211 7.74 -0.81 -12.93
N MET A 212 8.24 -1.02 -11.71
CA MET A 212 9.21 -2.09 -11.44
C MET A 212 8.57 -3.46 -11.64
N TYR A 213 7.29 -3.61 -11.31
CA TYR A 213 6.53 -4.81 -11.63
C TYR A 213 6.46 -5.07 -13.14
N GLU A 214 6.04 -4.08 -13.93
CA GLU A 214 5.96 -4.17 -15.40
C GLU A 214 7.31 -4.54 -16.04
N LEU A 215 8.41 -3.98 -15.52
CA LEU A 215 9.76 -4.21 -16.07
C LEU A 215 10.35 -5.57 -15.71
N THR A 216 9.84 -6.22 -14.66
CA THR A 216 10.41 -7.47 -14.12
C THR A 216 9.48 -8.67 -14.28
N ASP A 217 8.19 -8.44 -14.47
CA ASP A 217 7.15 -9.49 -14.46
C ASP A 217 7.26 -10.40 -13.22
N ASN A 218 7.63 -9.79 -12.08
CA ASN A 218 7.87 -10.50 -10.83
C ASN A 218 7.31 -9.72 -9.65
N ILE A 219 6.22 -10.19 -9.04
CA ILE A 219 5.53 -9.53 -7.92
C ILE A 219 6.38 -9.45 -6.65
N VAL A 220 7.41 -10.29 -6.53
CA VAL A 220 8.36 -10.22 -5.40
C VAL A 220 9.16 -8.91 -5.43
N VAL A 221 9.44 -8.37 -6.62
CA VAL A 221 10.18 -7.11 -6.78
C VAL A 221 9.45 -5.91 -6.17
N PRO A 222 8.23 -5.55 -6.60
CA PRO A 222 7.50 -4.46 -5.97
C PRO A 222 7.18 -4.75 -4.50
N ALA A 223 6.94 -6.00 -4.10
CA ALA A 223 6.67 -6.34 -2.71
C ALA A 223 7.86 -6.06 -1.79
N LEU A 224 9.09 -6.35 -2.25
CA LEU A 224 10.32 -6.02 -1.52
C LEU A 224 10.57 -4.50 -1.50
N ILE A 225 10.33 -3.79 -2.61
CA ILE A 225 10.46 -2.34 -2.67
C ILE A 225 9.50 -1.68 -1.68
N HIS A 226 8.23 -2.06 -1.73
CA HIS A 226 7.18 -1.55 -0.86
C HIS A 226 7.46 -1.89 0.61
N GLY A 227 7.78 -3.16 0.91
CA GLY A 227 8.15 -3.58 2.24
C GLY A 227 9.34 -2.80 2.80
N ALA A 228 10.38 -2.57 2.00
CA ALA A 228 11.54 -1.78 2.39
C ALA A 228 11.21 -0.30 2.58
N TYR A 229 10.38 0.28 1.72
CA TYR A 229 9.92 1.65 1.84
C TYR A 229 9.21 1.85 3.19
N ASN A 230 8.21 1.04 3.49
CA ASN A 230 7.44 1.14 4.74
C ASN A 230 8.33 0.86 5.97
N ALA A 231 9.14 -0.20 5.94
CA ALA A 231 10.05 -0.54 7.02
C ALA A 231 11.03 0.60 7.33
N THR A 232 11.54 1.29 6.31
CA THR A 232 12.39 2.46 6.51
C THR A 232 11.66 3.60 7.20
N LEU A 233 10.43 3.93 6.76
CA LEU A 233 9.68 5.01 7.38
C LEU A 233 9.28 4.71 8.83
N PHE A 234 8.85 3.48 9.13
CA PHE A 234 8.60 3.04 10.51
C PHE A 234 9.85 3.08 11.38
N SER A 235 11.01 2.66 10.82
CA SER A 235 12.29 2.71 11.54
C SER A 235 12.71 4.14 11.86
N LEU A 236 12.58 5.06 10.89
CA LEU A 236 12.92 6.47 11.07
C LEU A 236 12.02 7.13 12.12
N LEU A 237 10.71 6.84 12.08
CA LEU A 237 9.76 7.34 13.08
C LEU A 237 10.10 6.80 14.48
N TYR A 238 10.42 5.51 14.60
CA TYR A 238 10.82 4.92 15.87
C TYR A 238 12.09 5.58 16.43
N LEU A 239 13.15 5.69 15.62
CA LEU A 239 14.42 6.29 16.05
C LEU A 239 14.23 7.75 16.49
N THR A 240 13.38 8.48 15.77
CA THR A 240 13.01 9.86 16.09
C THR A 240 12.40 9.98 17.47
N ILE A 241 11.37 9.20 17.76
CA ILE A 241 10.68 9.22 19.05
C ILE A 241 11.65 8.85 20.18
N ARG A 242 12.56 7.90 19.93
CA ARG A 242 13.47 7.38 20.96
C ARG A 242 14.70 8.23 21.23
N PHE A 243 15.22 8.95 20.25
CA PHE A 243 16.57 9.52 20.33
C PHE A 243 16.69 11.00 19.95
N ALA A 244 15.78 11.55 19.13
CA ALA A 244 15.93 12.92 18.63
C ALA A 244 15.09 13.95 19.43
N GLY A 245 14.05 13.51 20.15
CA GLY A 245 13.00 14.44 20.58
C GLY A 245 12.24 15.00 19.36
N MET A 246 10.97 15.36 19.52
CA MET A 246 10.16 15.81 18.36
C MET A 246 10.60 17.16 17.76
N GLU A 247 11.48 17.90 18.44
CA GLU A 247 11.87 19.28 18.08
C GLU A 247 13.13 19.39 17.20
N GLU A 248 14.00 18.37 17.16
CA GLU A 248 15.27 18.40 16.40
C GLU A 248 15.20 17.66 15.06
N LEU A 249 14.06 17.75 14.38
CA LEU A 249 13.85 16.96 13.17
C LEU A 249 14.34 17.67 11.91
N PRO A 250 15.27 17.08 11.15
CA PRO A 250 15.44 17.44 9.75
C PRO A 250 14.09 17.27 9.03
N GLN A 251 13.77 18.12 8.05
CA GLN A 251 12.54 18.02 7.23
C GLN A 251 12.27 16.60 6.69
N PHE A 252 13.32 15.77 6.57
CA PHE A 252 13.28 14.36 6.22
C PHE A 252 12.48 13.46 7.19
N VAL A 253 12.41 13.79 8.49
CA VAL A 253 11.64 13.00 9.46
C VAL A 253 10.19 13.47 9.55
N ALA A 254 9.93 14.76 9.33
CA ALA A 254 8.57 15.24 9.11
C ALA A 254 7.94 14.55 7.87
N ALA A 255 8.75 14.13 6.90
CA ALA A 255 8.34 13.27 5.78
C ALA A 255 7.92 11.84 6.20
N ALA A 256 8.51 11.28 7.27
CA ALA A 256 8.16 9.96 7.82
C ALA A 256 6.83 9.97 8.62
N SER A 257 6.32 11.16 8.97
CA SER A 257 4.95 11.37 9.46
C SER A 257 3.93 11.66 8.35
N LEU A 258 4.38 11.77 7.09
CA LEU A 258 3.52 11.83 5.91
C LEU A 258 3.05 10.41 5.57
N PRO A 259 2.00 10.25 4.74
CA PRO A 259 1.22 9.03 4.73
C PRO A 259 2.10 7.82 4.42
N LEU A 260 2.13 6.91 5.39
CA LEU A 260 2.61 5.54 5.25
C LEU A 260 1.59 4.74 4.45
#